data_AF-A0A352S8C2-F1
#
_entry.id   AF-A0A352S8C2-F1
#
_cell.length_a   1.000
_cell.length_b   1.000
_cell.length_c   1.000
_cell.angle_alpha   90.00
_cell.angle_beta   90.00
_cell.angle_gamma   90.00
#
_symmetry.space_group_name_H-M   'P 1'
#
loop_
_entity.id
_entity.type
_entity.pdbx_description
1 polymer ?
#
loop_
_entity_poly.entity_id
_entity_poly.type
_entity_poly.pdbx_seq_one_letter_code
_entity_poly.pdbx_strand_id
1 'polypeptide(L)' 'LARGEQLRARLRESLGDHPNLGDVRGRGLFVGVEFVADRATKATLDPAKKTHAVLKRTCMEHGVLVYP' A
#
# COMPACT_ATOMS: atom_id res chain seq x y z
N LEU A 1 20.88 -5.26 -3.19
CA LEU A 1 20.05 -4.09 -3.59
C LEU A 1 18.92 -4.43 -4.58
N ALA A 2 18.95 -5.56 -5.31
CA ALA A 2 17.94 -5.91 -6.33
C ALA A 2 16.53 -6.30 -5.81
N ARG A 3 16.39 -7.04 -4.69
CA ARG A 3 15.08 -7.56 -4.24
C ARG A 3 14.10 -6.48 -3.79
N GLY A 4 14.60 -5.42 -3.17
CA GLY A 4 13.76 -4.29 -2.75
C GLY A 4 13.18 -3.52 -3.94
N GLU A 5 13.99 -3.32 -4.98
CA GLU A 5 13.54 -2.70 -6.23
C GLU A 5 12.55 -3.59 -6.97
N GLN A 6 12.84 -4.89 -7.09
CA GLN A 6 11.90 -5.87 -7.65
C GLN A 6 10.55 -5.83 -6.94
N LEU A 7 10.54 -5.82 -5.60
CA LEU A 7 9.30 -5.74 -4.81
C LEU A 7 8.52 -4.47 -5.13
N ARG A 8 9.18 -3.29 -5.11
CA ARG A 8 8.50 -2.02 -5.43
C ARG A 8 8.01 -1.96 -6.87
N ALA A 9 8.76 -2.51 -7.83
CA ALA A 9 8.35 -2.57 -9.23
C ALA A 9 7.08 -3.41 -9.41
N ARG A 10 7.05 -4.62 -8.81
CA ARG A 10 5.87 -5.49 -8.87
C ARG A 10 4.66 -4.90 -8.17
N LEU A 11 4.84 -4.24 -7.02
CA LEU A 11 3.74 -3.53 -6.35
C LEU A 11 3.17 -2.39 -7.21
N ARG A 12 4.03 -1.62 -7.90
CA ARG A 12 3.57 -0.58 -8.82
C ARG A 12 2.88 -1.15 -10.06
N GLU A 13 3.37 -2.25 -10.60
CA GLU A 13 2.72 -2.95 -11.72
C GLU A 13 1.33 -3.48 -11.31
N SER A 14 1.20 -4.09 -10.13
CA SER A 14 -0.05 -4.71 -9.69
C SER A 14 -1.09 -3.71 -9.16
N LEU A 15 -0.66 -2.60 -8.55
CA LEU A 15 -1.55 -1.64 -7.89
C LEU A 15 -1.61 -0.28 -8.59
N GLY A 16 -0.79 -0.07 -9.63
CA GLY A 16 -0.51 1.23 -10.23
C GLY A 16 -1.72 1.98 -10.75
N ASP A 17 -2.77 1.26 -11.14
CA ASP A 17 -4.02 1.83 -11.67
C ASP A 17 -5.12 1.95 -10.61
N HIS A 18 -4.86 1.52 -9.37
CA HIS A 18 -5.86 1.61 -8.30
C HIS A 18 -6.10 3.09 -7.92
N PRO A 19 -7.36 3.57 -7.89
CA PRO A 19 -7.66 4.99 -7.66
C PRO A 19 -7.20 5.49 -6.29
N ASN A 20 -7.14 4.58 -5.30
CA ASN A 20 -6.66 4.90 -3.96
C ASN A 20 -5.15 4.68 -3.76
N LEU A 21 -4.37 4.27 -4.77
CA LEU A 21 -2.92 4.16 -4.59
C LEU A 21 -2.29 5.55 -4.56
N GLY A 22 -1.78 5.94 -3.39
CA GLY A 22 -1.05 7.18 -3.18
C GLY A 22 0.39 7.06 -3.66
N ASP A 23 1.11 6.06 -3.15
CA ASP A 23 2.54 5.88 -3.40
C ASP A 23 3.03 4.46 -3.02
N VAL A 24 4.14 4.04 -3.61
CA VAL A 24 4.90 2.84 -3.22
C VAL A 24 6.35 3.28 -2.96
N ARG A 25 6.75 3.30 -1.68
CA ARG A 25 8.03 3.89 -1.23
C ARG A 25 8.76 3.04 -0.22
N GLY A 26 10.04 3.35 0.02
CA GLY A 26 10.87 2.68 1.02
C GLY A 26 12.29 2.40 0.53
N ARG A 27 13.08 1.73 1.38
CA ARG A 27 14.51 1.42 1.13
C ARG A 27 14.82 -0.04 1.46
N GLY A 28 15.55 -0.71 0.56
CA GLY A 28 15.78 -2.15 0.69
C GLY A 28 14.46 -2.92 0.70
N LEU A 29 14.31 -3.87 1.63
CA LEU A 29 13.09 -4.65 1.83
C LEU A 29 12.08 -4.00 2.78
N PHE A 30 12.37 -2.79 3.28
CA PHE A 30 11.42 -2.01 4.04
C PHE A 30 10.61 -1.14 3.08
N VAL A 31 9.41 -1.62 2.72
CA VAL A 31 8.55 -1.03 1.69
C VAL A 31 7.16 -0.76 2.28
N GLY A 32 6.63 0.44 2.02
CA GLY A 32 5.27 0.84 2.35
C GLY A 32 4.46 1.12 1.08
N VAL A 33 3.16 0.80 1.15
CA VAL A 33 2.16 1.16 0.16
C VAL A 33 1.19 2.14 0.83
N GLU A 34 1.08 3.34 0.30
CA GLU A 34 0.20 4.38 0.82
C GLU A 34 -1.12 4.38 0.08
N PHE A 35 -2.22 4.46 0.84
CA PHE A 35 -3.56 4.62 0.30
C PHE A 35 -4.13 6.00 0.62
N VAL A 36 -4.76 6.62 -0.37
CA VAL A 36 -5.36 7.96 -0.31
C VAL A 36 -6.80 7.93 -0.82
N ALA A 37 -7.63 8.87 -0.38
CA ALA A 37 -9.01 9.00 -0.87
C ALA A 37 -9.05 9.46 -2.34
N ASP A 38 -8.11 10.33 -2.73
CA ASP A 38 -7.97 10.84 -4.08
C ASP A 38 -6.49 10.94 -4.48
N ARG A 39 -6.14 10.36 -5.63
CA ARG A 39 -4.74 10.24 -6.07
C ARG A 39 -4.14 11.55 -6.56
N ALA A 40 -4.96 12.43 -7.15
CA ALA A 40 -4.50 13.70 -7.73
C ALA A 40 -4.16 14.72 -6.64
N THR A 41 -4.98 14.81 -5.61
CA THR A 41 -4.86 15.75 -4.48
C THR A 41 -4.10 15.18 -3.29
N LYS A 42 -3.91 13.86 -3.23
CA LYS A 42 -3.41 13.13 -2.04
C LYS A 42 -4.28 13.32 -0.81
N ALA A 43 -5.59 13.56 -0.99
CA ALA A 43 -6.53 13.65 0.13
C ALA A 43 -6.47 12.39 0.99
N THR A 44 -6.40 12.56 2.32
CA THR A 44 -6.30 11.44 3.25
C THR A 44 -7.59 10.62 3.30
N LEU A 45 -7.46 9.35 3.65
CA LEU A 45 -8.63 8.50 3.91
C LEU A 45 -9.36 8.95 5.17
N ASP A 46 -10.68 8.79 5.17
CA ASP A 46 -11.53 9.04 6.33
C ASP A 46 -11.15 8.11 7.50
N PRO A 47 -10.68 8.65 8.65
CA PRO A 47 -10.27 7.85 9.80
C PRO A 47 -11.39 6.98 10.37
N ALA A 48 -12.65 7.40 10.25
CA ALA A 48 -13.80 6.66 10.77
C ALA A 48 -13.97 5.30 10.07
N LYS A 49 -13.51 5.17 8.81
CA LYS A 49 -13.55 3.92 8.05
C LYS A 49 -12.53 2.89 8.49
N LYS A 50 -11.51 3.29 9.29
CA LYS A 50 -10.44 2.42 9.79
C LYS A 50 -9.83 1.53 8.70
N THR A 51 -9.59 2.08 7.50
CA THR A 51 -9.15 1.31 6.33
C THR A 51 -7.89 0.49 6.59
N HIS A 52 -6.94 0.99 7.40
CA HIS A 52 -5.75 0.23 7.81
C HIS A 52 -6.12 -1.10 8.49
N ALA A 53 -7.09 -1.10 9.41
CA ALA A 53 -7.52 -2.29 10.14
C ALA A 53 -8.24 -3.29 9.22
N VAL A 54 -9.02 -2.80 8.26
CA VAL A 54 -9.67 -3.65 7.25
C VAL A 54 -8.62 -4.29 6.35
N LEU A 55 -7.70 -3.50 5.79
CA LEU A 55 -6.60 -3.99 4.95
C LEU A 55 -5.76 -5.03 5.69
N LYS A 56 -5.35 -4.75 6.92
CA LYS A 56 -4.59 -5.67 7.74
C LYS A 56 -5.31 -7.01 7.93
N ARG A 57 -6.59 -6.96 8.31
CA ARG A 57 -7.39 -8.16 8.51
C ARG A 57 -7.50 -8.97 7.21
N THR A 58 -7.85 -8.32 6.10
CA THR A 58 -7.98 -8.97 4.79
C THR A 58 -6.66 -9.58 4.33
N CYS A 59 -5.54 -8.84 4.42
CA CYS A 59 -4.23 -9.40 4.09
C CYS A 59 -3.91 -10.64 4.94
N MET A 60 -4.20 -10.60 6.25
CA MET A 60 -3.97 -11.72 7.15
C MET A 60 -4.85 -12.94 6.81
N GLU A 61 -6.12 -12.73 6.46
CA GLU A 61 -7.03 -13.78 5.95
C GLU A 61 -6.48 -14.45 4.68
N HIS A 62 -5.71 -13.70 3.88
CA HIS A 62 -5.01 -14.19 2.68
C HIS A 62 -3.56 -14.64 2.94
N GLY A 63 -3.14 -14.79 4.20
CA GLY A 63 -1.81 -15.29 4.57
C GLY A 63 -0.67 -14.27 4.44
N VAL A 64 -0.98 -12.98 4.32
CA VAL A 64 -0.01 -11.89 4.21
C VAL A 64 -0.06 -11.02 5.46
N LEU A 65 1.05 -10.92 6.18
CA LEU A 65 1.16 -10.00 7.31
C LEU A 65 1.62 -8.63 6.84
N VAL A 66 0.84 -7.60 7.18
CA VAL A 66 1.13 -6.19 6.89
C VAL A 66 0.99 -5.37 8.18
N TYR A 67 1.64 -4.21 8.21
CA TYR A 67 1.63 -3.29 9.35
C TYR A 67 1.44 -1.84 8.87
N PRO A 68 0.70 -0.99 9.62
CA PRO A 68 -0.09 -1.27 10.83
C PRO A 68 -1.47 -1.90 10.60
#